data_AF-A0A7Y5DTE7-F1
#
_entry.id   AF-A0A7Y5DTE7-F1
#
_cell.length_a   1.000
_cell.length_b   1.000
_cell.length_c   1.000
_cell.angle_alpha   90.00
_cell.angle_beta   90.00
_cell.angle_gamma   90.00
#
_symmetry.space_group_name_H-M   'P 1'
#
loop_
_entity.id
_entity.type
_entity.pdbx_description
1 polymer ?
#
loop_
_entity_poly.entity_id
_entity_poly.type
_entity_poly.pdbx_seq_one_letter_code
_entity_poly.pdbx_strand_id
1 'polypeptide(L)'
;NALEIAISGGQHTDPTGPFYGGRMPAHGRLVTEDLMRHYNLHERNLAVIDLHSGLGPYGYGEIICDHHPASPGARVAHDWYGDSVTLPALGTSSSVPKTGLMDYAWHAIMNDRSCHVTLEFGTYPTDQLFEVLLRDHQLWAQEVNTSARLGHSKHMRQHFCPNDEAWKALVLFRARQVVAQAFHGLVV
;
A
#
# COMPACT_ATOMS: atom_id res chain seq x y z
N ASN A 1 -8.69 -14.88 -0.90
CA ASN A 1 -9.87 -15.62 -1.44
C ASN A 1 -10.07 -15.25 -2.91
N ALA A 2 -10.56 -16.14 -3.80
CA ALA A 2 -10.79 -15.86 -5.22
C ALA A 2 -11.72 -14.64 -5.47
N LEU A 3 -12.73 -14.45 -4.63
CA LEU A 3 -13.64 -13.29 -4.73
C LEU A 3 -12.91 -11.96 -4.49
N GLU A 4 -12.06 -11.91 -3.46
CA GLU A 4 -11.27 -10.73 -3.13
C GLU A 4 -10.24 -10.38 -4.20
N ILE A 5 -9.61 -11.39 -4.82
CA ILE A 5 -8.74 -11.21 -5.98
C ILE A 5 -9.52 -10.61 -7.14
N ALA A 6 -10.69 -11.15 -7.47
CA ALA A 6 -11.53 -10.65 -8.55
C ALA A 6 -11.98 -9.21 -8.33
N ILE A 7 -12.24 -8.81 -7.08
CA ILE A 7 -12.69 -7.46 -6.74
C ILE A 7 -11.52 -6.48 -6.68
N SER A 8 -10.37 -6.87 -6.12
CA SER A 8 -9.35 -5.92 -5.65
C SER A 8 -7.94 -6.13 -6.22
N GLY A 9 -7.74 -7.11 -7.11
CA GLY A 9 -6.46 -7.39 -7.78
C GLY A 9 -6.07 -6.37 -8.86
N GLY A 10 -6.96 -5.43 -9.16
CA GLY A 10 -6.83 -4.47 -10.25
C GLY A 10 -7.34 -5.02 -11.58
N GLN A 11 -7.82 -4.14 -12.46
CA GLN A 11 -8.33 -4.52 -13.77
C GLN A 11 -8.06 -3.44 -14.84
N HIS A 12 -8.05 -3.85 -16.11
CA HIS A 12 -7.74 -2.98 -17.25
C HIS A 12 -8.79 -3.10 -18.39
N THR A 13 -9.93 -3.72 -18.12
CA THR A 13 -10.97 -4.03 -19.11
C THR A 13 -12.15 -3.07 -19.09
N ASP A 14 -12.51 -2.56 -17.92
CA ASP A 14 -13.63 -1.61 -17.74
C ASP A 14 -13.10 -0.27 -17.22
N PRO A 15 -12.97 0.77 -18.06
CA PRO A 15 -12.47 2.07 -17.65
C PRO A 15 -13.37 2.81 -16.64
N THR A 16 -14.60 2.35 -16.44
CA THR A 16 -15.56 2.93 -15.50
C THR A 16 -15.69 2.12 -14.20
N GLY A 17 -15.11 0.92 -14.17
CA GLY A 17 -15.16 0.02 -13.02
C GLY A 17 -14.20 0.45 -11.89
N PRO A 18 -14.46 0.00 -10.66
CA PRO A 18 -13.54 0.22 -9.55
C PRO A 18 -12.19 -0.46 -9.84
N PHE A 19 -11.13 0.08 -9.22
CA PHE A 19 -9.76 -0.44 -9.32
C PHE A 19 -9.23 -0.57 -10.77
N TYR A 20 -9.72 0.28 -11.67
CA TYR A 20 -9.18 0.39 -13.03
C TYR A 20 -7.76 0.98 -13.01
N GLY A 21 -6.79 0.24 -13.54
CA GLY A 21 -5.37 0.64 -13.54
C GLY A 21 -4.99 1.70 -14.58
N GLY A 22 -5.92 2.08 -15.46
CA GLY A 22 -5.65 3.05 -16.55
C GLY A 22 -5.03 2.40 -17.79
N ARG A 23 -4.58 3.25 -18.73
CA ARG A 23 -3.81 2.82 -19.92
C ARG A 23 -2.40 3.39 -19.96
N MET A 24 -2.10 4.31 -19.06
CA MET A 24 -0.86 5.07 -18.97
C MET A 24 -0.56 5.31 -17.49
N PRO A 25 0.72 5.56 -17.14
CA PRO A 25 1.07 5.94 -15.77
C PRO A 25 0.22 7.08 -15.23
N ALA A 26 -0.33 6.91 -14.02
CA ALA A 26 -1.08 7.95 -13.34
C ALA A 26 -0.18 9.15 -12.99
N HIS A 27 -0.78 10.32 -12.72
CA HIS A 27 -0.03 11.53 -12.37
C HIS A 27 0.98 11.31 -11.23
N GLY A 28 0.57 10.63 -10.14
CA GLY A 28 1.48 10.33 -9.02
C GLY A 28 2.68 9.48 -9.44
N ARG A 29 2.53 8.58 -10.41
CA ARG A 29 3.63 7.75 -10.92
C ARG A 29 4.65 8.60 -11.65
N LEU A 30 4.19 9.52 -12.49
CA LEU A 30 5.05 10.46 -13.22
C LEU A 30 5.82 11.39 -12.28
N VAL A 31 5.15 11.91 -11.25
CA VAL A 31 5.79 12.77 -10.23
C VAL A 31 6.86 11.99 -9.46
N THR A 32 6.55 10.77 -9.02
CA THR A 32 7.52 9.92 -8.31
C THR A 32 8.75 9.62 -9.16
N GLU A 33 8.58 9.23 -10.42
CA GLU A 33 9.69 8.96 -11.33
C GLU A 33 10.53 10.22 -11.63
N ASP A 34 9.89 11.39 -11.69
CA ASP A 34 10.62 12.65 -11.84
C ASP A 34 11.49 12.97 -10.63
N LEU A 35 10.96 12.82 -9.41
CA LEU A 35 11.71 12.99 -8.17
C LEU A 35 12.86 11.98 -8.06
N MET A 36 12.63 10.72 -8.46
CA MET A 36 13.68 9.70 -8.50
C MET A 36 14.87 10.12 -9.37
N ARG A 37 14.59 10.68 -10.55
CA ARG A 37 15.62 11.22 -11.45
C ARG A 37 16.27 12.47 -10.86
N HIS A 38 15.47 13.42 -10.37
CA HIS A 38 15.96 14.68 -9.81
C HIS A 38 16.97 14.48 -8.68
N TYR A 39 16.72 13.50 -7.80
CA TYR A 39 17.60 13.20 -6.67
C TYR A 39 18.62 12.07 -6.92
N ASN A 40 18.73 11.57 -8.16
CA ASN A 40 19.58 10.43 -8.54
C ASN A 40 19.40 9.22 -7.61
N LEU A 41 18.14 8.87 -7.29
CA LEU A 41 17.85 7.82 -6.31
C LEU A 41 18.33 6.44 -6.76
N HIS A 42 18.47 6.21 -8.06
CA HIS A 42 19.03 4.97 -8.63
C HIS A 42 20.49 4.72 -8.25
N GLU A 43 21.23 5.74 -7.80
CA GLU A 43 22.61 5.61 -7.32
C GLU A 43 22.71 5.37 -5.81
N ARG A 44 21.56 5.22 -5.13
CA ARG A 44 21.48 5.13 -3.66
C ARG A 44 21.00 3.75 -3.21
N ASN A 45 21.36 3.39 -1.97
CA ASN A 45 20.64 2.35 -1.26
C ASN A 45 19.34 2.97 -0.74
N LEU A 46 18.21 2.33 -0.99
CA LEU A 46 16.88 2.86 -0.72
C LEU A 46 16.13 1.97 0.27
N ALA A 47 15.61 2.60 1.31
CA ALA A 47 14.54 2.04 2.13
C ALA A 47 13.26 2.82 1.84
N VAL A 48 12.28 2.15 1.26
CA VAL A 48 10.97 2.77 0.97
C VAL A 48 9.91 2.07 1.81
N ILE A 49 9.22 2.87 2.62
CA ILE A 49 8.08 2.43 3.43
C ILE A 49 6.86 3.20 2.91
N ASP A 50 5.97 2.49 2.22
CA ASP A 50 4.70 3.03 1.75
C ASP A 50 3.63 2.83 2.83
N LEU A 51 2.96 3.89 3.28
CA LEU A 51 2.06 3.85 4.44
C LEU A 51 0.61 3.63 4.00
N HIS A 52 0.01 2.56 4.50
CA HIS A 52 -1.37 2.18 4.19
C HIS A 52 -2.17 1.91 5.45
N SER A 53 -3.48 1.90 5.30
CA SER A 53 -4.41 1.52 6.36
C SER A 53 -5.64 0.90 5.73
N GLY A 54 -6.33 0.03 6.47
CA GLY A 54 -7.54 -0.65 6.03
C GLY A 54 -7.47 -2.16 6.22
N LEU A 55 -6.39 -2.80 5.78
CA LEU A 55 -6.31 -4.27 5.72
C LEU A 55 -5.62 -4.87 6.95
N GLY A 56 -6.06 -6.06 7.34
CA GLY A 56 -5.43 -6.84 8.42
C GLY A 56 -5.95 -6.50 9.83
N PRO A 57 -5.29 -7.03 10.88
CA PRO A 57 -5.74 -6.87 12.26
C PRO A 57 -5.63 -5.42 12.77
N TYR A 58 -6.58 -5.00 13.62
CA TYR A 58 -6.72 -3.64 14.13
C TYR A 58 -5.41 -3.09 14.72
N GLY A 59 -4.83 -2.07 14.07
CA GLY A 59 -3.61 -1.37 14.52
C GLY A 59 -2.30 -2.17 14.40
N TYR A 60 -2.30 -3.35 13.78
CA TYR A 60 -1.14 -4.26 13.78
C TYR A 60 0.10 -3.72 13.05
N GLY A 61 -0.07 -3.14 11.85
CA GLY A 61 1.04 -2.67 11.02
C GLY A 61 1.81 -3.84 10.40
N GLU A 62 1.18 -4.51 9.44
CA GLU A 62 1.76 -5.57 8.62
C GLU A 62 2.81 -5.00 7.67
N ILE A 63 3.95 -5.69 7.54
CA ILE A 63 5.01 -5.30 6.59
C ILE A 63 4.85 -6.20 5.36
N ILE A 64 4.23 -5.65 4.33
CA ILE A 64 3.94 -6.35 3.08
C ILE A 64 5.08 -6.09 2.09
N CYS A 65 5.68 -7.15 1.56
CA CYS A 65 6.74 -7.10 0.57
C CYS A 65 6.22 -7.63 -0.78
N ASP A 66 6.02 -6.72 -1.73
CA ASP A 66 5.57 -7.00 -3.10
C ASP A 66 6.72 -7.30 -4.08
N HIS A 67 7.97 -7.35 -3.60
CA HIS A 67 9.09 -7.87 -4.38
C HIS A 67 8.84 -9.32 -4.78
N HIS A 68 9.34 -9.71 -5.95
CA HIS A 68 9.36 -11.13 -6.33
C HIS A 68 10.06 -11.96 -5.24
N PRO A 69 9.52 -13.10 -4.76
CA PRO A 69 10.04 -13.80 -3.57
C PRO A 69 11.52 -14.20 -3.65
N ALA A 70 12.04 -14.46 -4.85
CA ALA A 70 13.45 -14.80 -5.07
C ALA A 70 14.37 -13.58 -5.35
N SER A 71 13.85 -12.35 -5.30
CA SER A 71 14.62 -11.14 -5.64
C SER A 71 15.55 -10.70 -4.50
N PRO A 72 16.58 -9.88 -4.79
CA PRO A 72 17.35 -9.20 -3.77
C PRO A 72 16.51 -8.36 -2.81
N GLY A 73 15.52 -7.62 -3.30
CA GLY A 73 14.68 -6.77 -2.45
C GLY A 73 13.84 -7.56 -1.45
N ALA A 74 13.36 -8.76 -1.80
CA ALA A 74 12.67 -9.65 -0.86
C ALA A 74 13.61 -10.15 0.25
N ARG A 75 14.86 -10.48 -0.10
CA ARG A 75 15.87 -10.84 0.91
C ARG A 75 16.20 -9.66 1.83
N VAL A 76 16.44 -8.48 1.27
CA VAL A 76 16.73 -7.26 2.04
C VAL A 76 15.58 -6.93 3.00
N ALA A 77 14.33 -7.03 2.54
CA ALA A 77 13.17 -6.83 3.41
C ALA A 77 13.16 -7.83 4.57
N HIS A 78 13.41 -9.12 4.30
CA HIS A 78 13.51 -10.14 5.34
C HIS A 78 14.68 -9.87 6.30
N ASP A 79 15.84 -9.47 5.80
CA ASP A 79 17.03 -9.16 6.62
C ASP A 79 16.76 -7.97 7.56
N TRP A 80 16.01 -6.96 7.11
CA TRP A 80 15.72 -5.76 7.90
C TRP A 80 14.58 -5.95 8.90
N TYR A 81 13.53 -6.67 8.51
CA TYR A 81 12.27 -6.73 9.27
C TYR A 81 11.95 -8.12 9.84
N GLY A 82 12.71 -9.15 9.48
CA GLY A 82 12.59 -10.52 9.96
C GLY A 82 11.24 -11.17 9.65
N ASP A 83 10.78 -12.02 10.57
CA ASP A 83 9.52 -12.79 10.43
C ASP A 83 8.25 -11.91 10.37
N SER A 84 8.38 -10.58 10.53
CA SER A 84 7.26 -9.65 10.31
C SER A 84 6.91 -9.44 8.84
N VAL A 85 7.78 -9.84 7.90
CA VAL A 85 7.56 -9.67 6.46
C VAL A 85 6.58 -10.70 5.94
N THR A 86 5.55 -10.22 5.25
CA THR A 86 4.61 -11.05 4.50
C THR A 86 4.78 -10.82 3.00
N LEU A 87 4.42 -11.82 2.19
CA LEU A 87 4.47 -11.75 0.74
C LEU A 87 3.11 -12.17 0.16
N PRO A 88 2.36 -11.26 -0.49
CA PRO A 88 1.10 -11.61 -1.15
C PRO A 88 1.27 -12.74 -2.16
N ALA A 89 2.38 -12.74 -2.89
CA ALA A 89 2.72 -13.78 -3.88
C ALA A 89 2.85 -15.20 -3.28
N LEU A 90 3.13 -15.30 -1.97
CA LEU A 90 3.19 -16.57 -1.23
C LEU A 90 1.94 -16.84 -0.39
N GLY A 91 0.95 -15.94 -0.43
CA GLY A 91 -0.28 -16.05 0.34
C GLY A 91 -0.11 -15.87 1.85
N THR A 92 1.00 -15.25 2.29
CA THR A 92 1.26 -15.01 3.73
C THR A 92 0.78 -13.64 4.22
N SER A 93 0.20 -12.83 3.32
CA SER A 93 -0.25 -11.47 3.62
C SER A 93 -1.76 -11.35 3.77
N SER A 94 -2.23 -10.34 4.53
CA SER A 94 -3.64 -9.94 4.53
C SER A 94 -4.08 -9.37 3.18
N SER A 95 -3.14 -8.92 2.35
CA SER A 95 -3.40 -8.45 0.99
C SER A 95 -3.28 -9.58 -0.03
N VAL A 96 -4.16 -9.56 -1.02
CA VAL A 96 -4.04 -10.42 -2.21
C VAL A 96 -3.02 -9.83 -3.21
N PRO A 97 -2.42 -10.64 -4.10
CA PRO A 97 -1.61 -10.12 -5.20
C PRO A 97 -2.39 -9.10 -6.05
N LYS A 98 -1.76 -7.97 -6.36
CA LYS A 98 -2.34 -6.86 -7.14
C LYS A 98 -1.47 -6.52 -8.36
N THR A 99 -2.08 -5.88 -9.35
CA THR A 99 -1.43 -5.43 -10.58
C THR A 99 -1.56 -3.92 -10.77
N GLY A 100 -0.65 -3.32 -11.54
CA GLY A 100 -0.68 -1.88 -11.86
C GLY A 100 -0.23 -0.98 -10.70
N LEU A 101 0.68 -1.46 -9.87
CA LEU A 101 1.07 -0.84 -8.61
C LEU A 101 2.18 0.22 -8.76
N MET A 102 2.26 1.13 -7.79
CA MET A 102 3.26 2.20 -7.72
C MET A 102 4.67 1.67 -7.42
N ASP A 103 4.76 0.63 -6.59
CA ASP A 103 5.98 -0.07 -6.17
C ASP A 103 6.87 -0.50 -7.35
N TYR A 104 6.29 -0.77 -8.54
CA TYR A 104 7.06 -1.13 -9.73
C TYR A 104 8.07 -0.04 -10.14
N ALA A 105 7.82 1.24 -9.79
CA ALA A 105 8.76 2.33 -10.05
C ALA A 105 9.99 2.21 -9.17
N TRP A 106 9.76 1.87 -7.90
CA TRP A 106 10.81 1.64 -6.93
C TRP A 106 11.61 0.40 -7.29
N HIS A 107 10.95 -0.71 -7.62
CA HIS A 107 11.61 -1.95 -8.04
C HIS A 107 12.55 -1.74 -9.24
N ALA A 108 12.18 -0.84 -10.17
CA ALA A 108 12.98 -0.58 -11.37
C ALA A 108 14.31 0.16 -11.09
N ILE A 109 14.43 0.86 -9.96
CA ILE A 109 15.62 1.65 -9.62
C ILE A 109 16.41 1.09 -8.42
N MET A 110 15.85 0.11 -7.71
CA MET A 110 16.45 -0.45 -6.51
C MET A 110 17.61 -1.39 -6.83
N ASN A 111 18.70 -1.26 -6.09
CA ASN A 111 19.84 -2.18 -6.13
C ASN A 111 19.64 -3.38 -5.17
N ASP A 112 20.65 -4.22 -5.06
CA ASP A 112 20.65 -5.44 -4.24
C ASP A 112 20.71 -5.22 -2.72
N ARG A 113 20.81 -3.97 -2.28
CA ARG A 113 20.83 -3.52 -0.88
C ARG A 113 19.63 -2.64 -0.53
N SER A 114 18.59 -2.68 -1.35
CA SER A 114 17.41 -1.83 -1.23
C SER A 114 16.14 -2.65 -1.18
N CYS A 115 15.11 -2.16 -0.48
CA CYS A 115 13.79 -2.76 -0.52
C CYS A 115 12.67 -1.72 -0.44
N HIS A 116 11.51 -2.13 -0.96
CA HIS A 116 10.23 -1.44 -0.85
C HIS A 116 9.32 -2.32 -0.02
N VAL A 117 8.68 -1.75 0.99
CA VAL A 117 7.65 -2.42 1.77
C VAL A 117 6.45 -1.51 1.93
N THR A 118 5.27 -2.11 1.94
CA THR A 118 4.04 -1.45 2.38
C THR A 118 3.86 -1.73 3.87
N LEU A 119 3.66 -0.69 4.67
CA LEU A 119 3.30 -0.79 6.07
C LEU A 119 1.79 -0.54 6.21
N GLU A 120 1.05 -1.62 6.38
CA GLU A 120 -0.42 -1.66 6.32
C GLU A 120 -1.04 -1.79 7.72
N PHE A 121 -1.81 -0.78 8.12
CA PHE A 121 -2.47 -0.74 9.42
C PHE A 121 -3.94 -1.15 9.33
N GLY A 122 -4.25 -2.32 9.87
CA GLY A 122 -5.63 -2.79 9.93
C GLY A 122 -6.56 -1.86 10.67
N THR A 123 -7.78 -1.74 10.16
CA THR A 123 -8.86 -0.96 10.76
C THR A 123 -10.09 -1.86 10.93
N TYR A 124 -11.14 -1.70 10.14
CA TYR A 124 -12.38 -2.48 10.27
C TYR A 124 -12.36 -3.71 9.34
N PRO A 125 -13.35 -4.62 9.45
CA PRO A 125 -13.43 -5.80 8.60
C PRO A 125 -13.36 -5.51 7.09
N THR A 126 -12.77 -6.43 6.33
CA THR A 126 -12.50 -6.29 4.88
C THR A 126 -13.76 -6.13 4.03
N ASP A 127 -14.88 -6.72 4.43
CA ASP A 127 -16.18 -6.51 3.78
C ASP A 127 -16.62 -5.05 3.89
N GLN A 128 -16.50 -4.43 5.07
CA GLN A 128 -16.76 -3.00 5.26
C GLN A 128 -15.80 -2.12 4.46
N LEU A 129 -14.54 -2.54 4.31
CA LEU A 129 -13.57 -1.84 3.46
C LEU A 129 -14.05 -1.75 2.01
N PHE A 130 -14.52 -2.87 1.45
CA PHE A 130 -15.04 -2.89 0.09
C PHE A 130 -16.32 -2.08 -0.05
N GLU A 131 -17.25 -2.17 0.91
CA GLU A 131 -18.47 -1.36 0.89
C GLU A 131 -18.15 0.14 0.85
N VAL A 132 -17.21 0.59 1.70
CA VAL A 132 -16.80 2.00 1.79
C VAL A 132 -16.15 2.46 0.49
N LEU A 133 -15.22 1.69 -0.09
CA LEU A 133 -14.55 2.04 -1.35
C LEU A 133 -15.50 2.03 -2.55
N LEU A 134 -16.31 0.98 -2.71
CA LEU A 134 -17.24 0.85 -3.83
C LEU A 134 -18.31 1.93 -3.78
N ARG A 135 -18.77 2.31 -2.58
CA ARG A 135 -19.70 3.42 -2.43
C ARG A 135 -19.07 4.75 -2.83
N ASP A 136 -17.81 5.00 -2.47
CA ASP A 136 -17.10 6.22 -2.89
C ASP A 136 -16.99 6.29 -4.41
N HIS A 137 -16.55 5.19 -5.05
CA HIS A 137 -16.48 5.07 -6.52
C HIS A 137 -17.81 5.40 -7.19
N GLN A 138 -18.92 4.81 -6.71
CA GLN A 138 -20.27 5.06 -7.24
C GLN A 138 -20.69 6.53 -7.12
N LEU A 139 -20.34 7.20 -6.02
CA LEU A 139 -20.66 8.61 -5.80
C LEU A 139 -19.84 9.54 -6.70
N TRP A 140 -18.60 9.17 -6.99
CA TRP A 140 -17.73 9.89 -7.93
C TRP A 140 -18.14 9.72 -9.39
N ALA A 141 -18.73 8.58 -9.75
CA ALA A 141 -19.26 8.34 -11.10
C ALA A 141 -20.53 9.16 -11.44
N GLN A 142 -21.21 9.75 -10.45
CA GLN A 142 -22.43 10.56 -10.67
C GLN A 142 -22.10 12.03 -10.97
N GLU A 143 -22.81 12.69 -11.90
CA GLU A 143 -22.46 14.05 -12.35
C GLU A 143 -22.56 15.14 -11.28
N VAL A 144 -23.55 15.09 -10.38
CA VAL A 144 -23.75 16.11 -9.33
C VAL A 144 -24.09 15.44 -8.01
N ASN A 145 -23.10 15.31 -7.12
CA ASN A 145 -23.33 14.73 -5.80
C ASN A 145 -22.40 15.25 -4.68
N THR A 146 -22.13 16.55 -4.67
CA THR A 146 -21.16 17.15 -3.72
C THR A 146 -21.54 16.89 -2.26
N SER A 147 -22.83 16.97 -1.91
CA SER A 147 -23.29 16.74 -0.53
C SER A 147 -23.13 15.29 -0.08
N ALA A 148 -23.49 14.29 -0.91
CA ALA A 148 -23.30 12.89 -0.51
C ALA A 148 -21.82 12.47 -0.57
N ARG A 149 -21.02 13.00 -1.50
CA ARG A 149 -19.56 12.82 -1.49
C ARG A 149 -18.94 13.35 -0.20
N LEU A 150 -19.35 14.54 0.24
CA LEU A 150 -18.89 15.11 1.51
C LEU A 150 -19.40 14.32 2.73
N GLY A 151 -20.60 13.77 2.68
CA GLY A 151 -21.11 12.86 3.70
C GLY A 151 -20.31 11.55 3.76
N HIS A 152 -19.99 10.99 2.60
CA HIS A 152 -19.27 9.72 2.47
C HIS A 152 -17.78 9.86 2.81
N SER A 153 -17.16 11.01 2.55
CA SER A 153 -15.76 11.26 2.93
C SER A 153 -15.52 11.11 4.44
N LYS A 154 -16.54 11.33 5.27
CA LYS A 154 -16.48 11.05 6.72
C LYS A 154 -16.39 9.55 7.01
N HIS A 155 -17.10 8.72 6.24
CA HIS A 155 -17.04 7.27 6.35
C HIS A 155 -15.70 6.74 5.83
N MET A 156 -15.21 7.26 4.69
CA MET A 156 -13.85 6.99 4.20
C MET A 156 -12.81 7.31 5.27
N ARG A 157 -12.86 8.53 5.84
CA ARG A 157 -11.93 8.93 6.90
C ARG A 157 -12.07 8.06 8.13
N GLN A 158 -13.29 7.76 8.59
CA GLN A 158 -13.48 6.90 9.76
C GLN A 158 -12.89 5.52 9.52
N HIS A 159 -13.06 4.96 8.33
CA HIS A 159 -12.59 3.62 7.98
C HIS A 159 -11.06 3.54 7.90
N PHE A 160 -10.41 4.50 7.23
CA PHE A 160 -8.96 4.48 7.00
C PHE A 160 -8.15 5.24 8.08
N CYS A 161 -8.81 6.06 8.90
CA CYS A 161 -8.19 6.79 9.99
C CYS A 161 -9.17 6.84 11.18
N PRO A 162 -9.38 5.70 11.87
CA PRO A 162 -10.26 5.64 13.03
C PRO A 162 -10.00 6.77 14.01
N ASN A 163 -11.06 7.44 14.45
CA ASN A 163 -10.95 8.42 15.54
C ASN A 163 -10.87 7.72 16.91
N ASP A 164 -9.88 6.86 17.06
CA ASP A 164 -9.55 6.11 18.28
C ASP A 164 -8.10 6.40 18.68
N GLU A 165 -7.90 6.90 19.89
CA GLU A 165 -6.57 7.21 20.41
C GLU A 165 -5.72 5.94 20.63
N ALA A 166 -6.34 4.80 20.94
CA ALA A 166 -5.62 3.54 21.08
C ALA A 166 -5.07 3.07 19.73
N TRP A 167 -5.89 3.07 18.68
CA TRP A 167 -5.43 2.78 17.31
C TRP A 167 -4.30 3.70 16.87
N LYS A 168 -4.45 5.03 17.06
CA LYS A 168 -3.41 6.00 16.70
C LYS A 168 -2.09 5.74 17.45
N ALA A 169 -2.16 5.37 18.72
CA ALA A 169 -0.97 5.03 19.51
C ALA A 169 -0.27 3.76 18.97
N LEU A 170 -1.03 2.73 18.60
CA LEU A 170 -0.49 1.51 17.97
C LEU A 170 0.20 1.81 16.64
N VAL A 171 -0.45 2.59 15.77
CA VAL A 171 0.08 3.02 14.47
C VAL A 171 1.42 3.75 14.66
N LEU A 172 1.45 4.77 15.53
CA LEU A 172 2.66 5.56 15.77
C LEU A 172 3.79 4.73 16.38
N PHE A 173 3.47 3.82 17.30
CA PHE A 173 4.46 2.94 17.91
C PHE A 173 5.10 2.02 16.86
N ARG A 174 4.26 1.30 16.10
CA ARG A 174 4.73 0.36 15.09
C ARG A 174 5.46 1.05 13.93
N ALA A 175 4.97 2.21 13.47
CA ALA A 175 5.66 2.99 12.44
C ALA A 175 7.09 3.36 12.87
N ARG A 176 7.28 3.78 14.13
CA ARG A 176 8.62 4.08 14.66
C ARG A 176 9.53 2.84 14.70
N GLN A 177 8.99 1.66 15.03
CA GLN A 177 9.76 0.42 14.99
C GLN A 177 10.25 0.11 13.58
N VAL A 178 9.35 0.15 12.58
CA VAL A 178 9.68 -0.17 11.19
C VAL A 178 10.66 0.83 10.61
N VAL A 179 10.46 2.13 10.86
CA VAL A 179 11.42 3.17 10.44
C VAL A 179 12.78 2.98 11.10
N ALA A 180 12.83 2.63 12.39
CA ALA A 180 14.09 2.35 13.06
C ALA A 180 14.80 1.12 12.47
N GLN A 181 14.07 0.05 12.16
CA GLN A 181 14.62 -1.14 11.49
C GLN A 181 15.20 -0.79 10.12
N ALA A 182 14.48 0.00 9.32
CA ALA A 182 14.97 0.47 8.01
C ALA A 182 16.27 1.29 8.13
N PHE A 183 16.34 2.20 9.12
CA PHE A 183 17.56 2.96 9.37
C PHE A 183 18.75 2.07 9.75
N HIS A 184 18.54 1.06 10.61
CA HIS A 184 19.59 0.10 10.94
C HIS A 184 20.00 -0.72 9.72
N GLY A 185 19.05 -1.13 8.89
CA GLY A 185 19.30 -1.88 7.66
C GLY A 185 20.12 -1.10 6.62
N LEU A 186 19.95 0.22 6.53
CA LEU A 186 20.69 1.08 5.60
C LEU A 186 22.14 1.34 5.98
N VAL A 187 22.52 1.15 7.25
CA VAL A 187 23.88 1.44 7.75
C VAL A 187 24.79 0.21 7.79
N VAL A 188 24.26 -0.97 7.48
CA VAL A 188 24.99 -2.25 7.38
C VAL A 188 25.39 -2.50 5.92
#